data_AF-A0A1M5KCN5-F1
#
_entry.id   AF-A0A1M5KCN5-F1
#
_cell.length_a   1.000
_cell.length_b   1.000
_cell.length_c   1.000
_cell.angle_alpha   90.00
_cell.angle_beta   90.00
_cell.angle_gamma   90.00
#
_symmetry.space_group_name_H-M   'P 1'
#
loop_
_entity.id
_entity.type
_entity.pdbx_description
1 polymer ?
#
loop_
_entity_poly.entity_id
_entity_poly.type
_entity_poly.pdbx_seq_one_letter_code
_entity_poly.pdbx_strand_id
1 'polypeptide(L)' 'MRKKHCHICENEFSTLFRVQYKQPKEWVFVCEHCLLNIKPNNPHYKYGGTWKK' A
#
# COMPACT_ATOMS: atom_id res chain seq x y z
N MET A 1 -16.81 -0.32 -12.55
CA MET A 1 -15.33 -0.16 -12.53
C MET A 1 -14.86 -0.27 -11.09
N ARG A 2 -14.12 -1.32 -10.71
CA ARG A 2 -13.68 -1.56 -9.33
C ARG A 2 -12.49 -0.63 -9.06
N LYS A 3 -12.75 0.55 -8.52
CA LYS A 3 -11.71 1.54 -8.24
C LYS A 3 -10.85 1.03 -7.07
N LYS A 4 -9.52 1.07 -7.21
CA LYS A 4 -8.60 0.69 -6.13
C LYS A 4 -8.36 1.93 -5.27
N HIS A 5 -8.46 1.75 -3.97
CA HIS A 5 -8.28 2.78 -2.96
C HIS A 5 -7.13 2.39 -2.04
N CYS A 6 -6.52 3.37 -1.38
CA CYS A 6 -5.52 3.13 -0.35
C CYS A 6 -6.17 2.40 0.83
N HIS A 7 -5.57 1.31 1.30
CA HIS A 7 -6.06 0.55 2.46
C HIS A 7 -6.00 1.35 3.77
N ILE A 8 -5.15 2.39 3.85
CA ILE A 8 -4.92 3.15 5.09
C ILE A 8 -5.79 4.40 5.15
N CYS A 9 -5.86 5.18 4.06
CA CYS A 9 -6.62 6.43 4.04
C CYS A 9 -7.89 6.36 3.19
N GLU A 10 -8.20 5.20 2.59
CA GLU A 10 -9.40 4.92 1.79
C GLU A 10 -9.64 5.83 0.59
N ASN A 11 -8.67 6.69 0.27
CA ASN A 11 -8.71 7.61 -0.86
C ASN A 11 -8.26 6.93 -2.15
N GLU A 12 -8.74 7.48 -3.26
CA GLU A 12 -8.36 7.08 -4.60
C GLU A 12 -7.08 7.78 -5.05
N PHE A 13 -6.15 7.03 -5.65
CA PHE A 13 -4.91 7.59 -6.20
C PHE A 13 -4.64 7.00 -7.58
N SER A 14 -3.98 7.77 -8.44
CA SER A 14 -3.51 7.31 -9.75
C SER A 14 -2.40 6.26 -9.64
N THR A 15 -1.61 6.35 -8.56
CA THR A 15 -0.52 5.41 -8.24
C THR A 15 -0.73 4.82 -6.86
N LEU A 16 -0.73 3.48 -6.78
CA LEU A 16 -0.81 2.73 -5.54
C LEU A 16 0.32 1.70 -5.49
N PHE A 17 0.84 1.44 -4.30
CA PHE A 17 1.90 0.48 -4.04
C PHE A 17 1.32 -0.74 -3.35
N ARG A 18 1.58 -1.91 -3.92
CA ARG A 18 1.20 -3.19 -3.31
C ARG A 18 2.27 -3.57 -2.30
N VAL A 19 1.90 -3.68 -1.04
CA VAL A 19 2.83 -3.97 0.06
C VAL A 19 2.24 -4.95 1.06
N GLN A 20 3.10 -5.60 1.83
CA GLN A 20 2.76 -6.21 3.12
C GLN A 20 3.50 -5.41 4.18
N TYR A 21 2.83 -5.04 5.27
CA TYR A 21 3.46 -4.24 6.33
C TYR A 21 3.03 -4.65 7.74
N LYS A 22 2.03 -5.53 7.86
CA LYS A 22 1.53 -6.06 9.13
C LYS A 22 1.34 -7.57 9.02
N GLN A 23 1.21 -8.24 10.16
CA GLN A 23 0.70 -9.60 10.22
C GLN A 23 -0.83 -9.55 10.43
N PRO A 24 -1.62 -10.46 9.82
CA PRO A 24 -1.22 -11.53 8.90
C PRO A 24 -0.64 -10.99 7.58
N LYS A 25 0.12 -11.81 6.85
CA LYS A 25 0.83 -11.44 5.60
C LYS A 25 -0.15 -11.16 4.45
N GLU A 26 -0.92 -10.08 4.59
CA GLU A 26 -1.89 -9.63 3.61
C GLU A 26 -1.26 -8.62 2.66
N TRP A 27 -1.57 -8.77 1.38
CA TRP A 27 -1.18 -7.82 0.36
C TRP A 27 -2.23 -6.72 0.27
N VAL A 28 -1.81 -5.49 0.53
CA VAL A 28 -2.67 -4.31 0.52
C VAL A 28 -2.11 -3.26 -0.42
N PHE A 29 -3.00 -2.42 -0.97
CA PHE A 29 -2.59 -1.27 -1.78
C PHE A 29 -2.55 -0.03 -0.90
N VAL A 30 -1.47 0.74 -0.97
CA VAL A 30 -1.30 1.98 -0.22
C VAL A 30 -0.85 3.10 -1.16
N CYS A 31 -1.20 4.35 -0.87
CA CYS A 31 -0.66 5.48 -1.59
C CYS A 31 0.78 5.79 -1.15
N GLU A 32 1.47 6.66 -1.89
CA GLU A 32 2.85 7.07 -1.57
C GLU A 32 2.97 7.65 -0.16
N HIS A 33 2.03 8.50 0.23
CA HIS A 33 2.04 9.13 1.55
C HIS A 33 1.96 8.10 2.68
N CYS A 34 1.02 7.15 2.57
CA CYS A 34 0.90 6.07 3.54
C CYS A 34 2.09 5.11 3.48
N LEU A 35 2.65 4.87 2.29
CA LEU A 35 3.86 4.07 2.11
C LEU A 35 5.04 4.64 2.91
N LEU A 36 5.27 5.95 2.82
CA LEU A 36 6.35 6.64 3.53
C LEU A 36 6.18 6.55 5.05
N ASN A 37 4.95 6.45 5.56
CA ASN A 37 4.67 6.24 6.99
C ASN A 37 4.92 4.80 7.45
N ILE A 38 4.65 3.77 6.63
CA ILE A 38 4.78 2.36 7.03
C ILE A 38 6.14 1.73 6.71
N LYS A 39 6.90 2.33 5.79
CA LYS A 39 8.22 1.84 5.33
C LYS A 39 9.31 1.91 6.40
N PRO A 40 9.47 2.99 7.19
CA PRO A 40 10.59 3.09 8.14
C PRO A 40 10.43 2.09 9.29
N ASN A 41 11.54 1.43 9.66
CA ASN A 41 11.65 0.53 10.81
C ASN A 41 10.67 -0.65 10.84
N ASN A 42 10.13 -1.06 9.69
CA ASN A 42 9.16 -2.16 9.64
C ASN A 42 9.81 -3.46 9.09
N PRO A 43 10.13 -4.45 9.95
CA PRO A 43 10.74 -5.71 9.54
C PRO A 43 9.79 -6.61 8.72
N HIS A 44 8.50 -6.32 8.76
CA HIS A 44 7.48 -7.04 8.00
C HIS A 44 7.17 -6.38 6.66
N TYR A 45 7.82 -5.25 6.36
CA TYR A 45 7.63 -4.56 5.10
C TYR A 45 8.12 -5.39 3.92
N LYS A 46 7.22 -5.70 2.99
CA LYS A 46 7.51 -6.33 1.71
C LYS A 46 6.85 -5.55 0.59
N TYR A 47 7.62 -5.28 -0.46
CA TYR A 47 7.11 -4.64 -1.66
C TYR A 47 6.69 -5.68 -2.70
N GLY A 48 5.55 -5.47 -3.34
CA GLY A 48 4.92 -6.39 -4.29
C GLY A 48 4.51 -5.78 -5.62
N GLY A 49 4.94 -4.55 -5.90
CA GLY A 49 4.72 -3.87 -7.19
C GLY A 49 3.98 -2.55 -7.07
N THR A 50 3.99 -1.79 -8.16
CA THR A 50 3.25 -0.52 -8.30
C THR A 50 2.10 -0.72 -9.27
N TRP A 51 0.92 -0.30 -8.86
CA TRP A 51 -0.24 -0.18 -9.73
C TRP A 51 -0.37 1.27 -10.18
N LYS A 52 -0.52 1.47 -11.48
CA LYS A 52 -0.80 2.77 -12.11
C LYS A 52 -2.06 2.62 -12.95
N LYS A 53 -2.94 3.61 -12.88
CA LYS A 53 -4.13 3.74 -13.72
C LYS A 53 -3.82 4.58 -14.95
#